data_AF-A0A7V0ZM69-F1
#
_entry.id   AF-A0A7V0ZM69-F1
#
_cell.length_a   1.000
_cell.length_b   1.000
_cell.length_c   1.000
_cell.angle_alpha   90.00
_cell.angle_beta   90.00
_cell.angle_gamma   90.00
#
_symmetry.space_group_name_H-M   'P 1'
#
loop_
_entity.id
_entity.type
_entity.pdbx_description
1 polymer ?
#
loop_
_entity_poly.entity_id
_entity_poly.type
_entity_poly.pdbx_seq_one_letter_code
_entity_poly.pdbx_strand_id
1 'polypeptide(L)'
;MGPLNGYTVIELAGIGPAPMGGMMLADMGAEVIRIDRASGASALMTKDVSARGKKSVVLNLKDAGGIETLLRMVENADVIIDPFRPGVCEKLGIGPDVCLQRNPKLVFARMTGWGQEGPLAQAAGHDINYIAITGA
;
A
#
# COMPACT_ATOMS: atom_id res chain seq x y z
N MET A 1 -5.88 19.06 12.92
CA MET A 1 -4.41 19.25 12.82
C MET A 1 -3.76 18.16 13.64
N GLY A 2 -2.80 17.43 13.06
CA GLY A 2 -2.02 16.38 13.72
C GLY A 2 -0.56 16.44 13.31
N PRO A 3 0.33 15.62 13.91
CA PRO A 3 1.77 15.69 13.70
C PRO A 3 2.22 15.43 12.25
N LEU A 4 1.39 14.79 11.42
CA LEU A 4 1.69 14.50 10.02
C LEU A 4 0.98 15.45 9.04
N ASN A 5 0.50 16.60 9.52
CA ASN A 5 -0.12 17.59 8.66
C ASN A 5 0.87 18.08 7.58
N GLY A 6 0.41 18.07 6.33
CA GLY A 6 1.22 18.48 5.17
C GLY A 6 1.97 17.34 4.49
N TYR A 7 1.88 16.11 5.00
CA TYR A 7 2.42 14.92 4.32
C TYR A 7 1.34 14.21 3.50
N THR A 8 1.71 13.74 2.32
CA THR A 8 0.85 12.96 1.42
C THR A 8 1.34 11.51 1.33
N VAL A 9 0.42 10.57 1.57
CA VAL A 9 0.69 9.13 1.57
C VAL A 9 -0.17 8.45 0.50
N ILE A 10 0.46 7.72 -0.40
CA ILE A 10 -0.20 6.84 -1.36
C ILE A 10 -0.29 5.45 -0.75
N GLU A 11 -1.49 4.91 -0.63
CA GLU A 11 -1.72 3.54 -0.16
C GLU A 11 -2.19 2.66 -1.32
N LEU A 12 -1.41 1.65 -1.70
CA LEU A 12 -1.93 0.64 -2.62
C LEU A 12 -2.94 -0.25 -1.88
N ALA A 13 -4.11 -0.50 -2.46
CA ALA A 13 -5.15 -1.29 -1.79
C ALA A 13 -4.64 -2.69 -1.43
N GLY A 14 -4.72 -3.00 -0.14
CA GLY A 14 -4.32 -4.27 0.45
C GLY A 14 -5.30 -4.73 1.52
N ILE A 15 -4.87 -5.67 2.35
CA ILE A 15 -5.68 -6.19 3.47
C ILE A 15 -4.86 -6.14 4.77
N GLY A 16 -5.57 -6.16 5.90
CA GLY A 16 -4.96 -6.29 7.22
C GLY A 16 -4.07 -5.11 7.60
N PRO A 17 -2.77 -5.33 7.82
CA PRO A 17 -1.90 -4.34 8.48
C PRO A 17 -1.63 -3.10 7.62
N ALA A 18 -1.63 -3.19 6.29
CA ALA A 18 -1.39 -2.04 5.42
C ALA A 18 -2.50 -0.97 5.48
N PRO A 19 -3.78 -1.32 5.25
CA PRO A 19 -4.88 -0.40 5.49
C PRO A 19 -4.92 0.14 6.93
N MET A 20 -4.59 -0.68 7.93
CA MET A 20 -4.54 -0.21 9.32
C MET A 20 -3.44 0.85 9.53
N GLY A 21 -2.23 0.61 9.00
CA GLY A 21 -1.13 1.57 9.04
C GLY A 21 -1.49 2.88 8.37
N GLY A 22 -2.05 2.85 7.16
CA GLY A 22 -2.51 4.07 6.49
C GLY A 22 -3.62 4.79 7.25
N MET A 23 -4.52 4.07 7.94
CA MET A 23 -5.55 4.70 8.77
C MET A 23 -4.92 5.48 9.93
N MET A 24 -3.92 4.90 10.60
CA MET A 24 -3.21 5.58 11.69
C MET A 24 -2.48 6.84 11.20
N LEU A 25 -1.89 6.81 10.00
CA LEU A 25 -1.27 7.99 9.39
C LEU A 25 -2.30 9.09 9.11
N ALA A 26 -3.49 8.72 8.60
CA ALA A 26 -4.59 9.66 8.38
C ALA A 26 -5.11 10.25 9.70
N ASP A 27 -5.26 9.44 10.74
CA ASP A 27 -5.67 9.88 12.08
C ASP A 27 -4.64 10.86 12.69
N MET A 28 -3.36 10.72 12.34
CA MET A 28 -2.28 11.66 12.70
C MET A 28 -2.20 12.90 11.78
N GLY A 29 -3.09 13.03 10.80
CA GLY A 29 -3.25 14.23 9.98
C GLY A 29 -2.58 14.21 8.60
N ALA A 30 -2.02 13.08 8.17
CA ALA A 30 -1.53 12.93 6.80
C ALA A 30 -2.69 12.88 5.79
N GLU A 31 -2.48 13.37 4.58
CA GLU A 31 -3.39 13.12 3.47
C GLU A 31 -3.11 11.73 2.89
N VAL A 32 -3.98 10.77 3.22
CA VAL A 32 -3.84 9.40 2.73
C VAL A 32 -4.78 9.16 1.55
N ILE A 33 -4.21 8.80 0.41
CA ILE A 33 -4.93 8.53 -0.85
C ILE A 33 -4.76 7.04 -1.18
N ARG A 34 -5.85 6.28 -1.06
CA ARG A 34 -5.88 4.86 -1.40
C ARG A 34 -6.10 4.65 -2.89
N ILE A 35 -5.28 3.81 -3.50
CA ILE A 35 -5.40 3.36 -4.88
C ILE A 35 -6.17 2.05 -4.91
N ASP A 36 -7.46 2.15 -5.21
CA ASP A 36 -8.36 1.01 -5.34
C ASP A 36 -8.23 0.33 -6.70
N ARG A 37 -8.44 -0.99 -6.70
CA ARG A 37 -8.39 -1.81 -7.90
C ARG A 37 -9.69 -1.68 -8.68
N ALA A 38 -9.61 -1.50 -9.99
CA ALA A 38 -10.77 -1.43 -10.88
C ALA A 38 -11.72 -2.64 -10.81
N SER A 39 -11.22 -3.81 -10.39
CA SER A 39 -12.04 -5.03 -10.21
C SER A 39 -12.96 -5.00 -8.98
N GLY A 40 -13.03 -3.88 -8.24
CA GLY A 40 -13.82 -3.73 -7.03
C GLY A 40 -13.18 -4.33 -5.78
N ALA A 41 -13.62 -3.86 -4.60
CA ALA A 41 -13.25 -4.45 -3.32
C ALA A 41 -13.87 -5.86 -3.19
N SER A 42 -13.17 -6.76 -2.49
CA SER A 42 -13.71 -8.08 -2.17
C SER A 42 -15.04 -7.93 -1.42
N ALA A 43 -16.08 -8.63 -1.89
CA ALA A 43 -17.43 -8.62 -1.32
C ALA A 43 -17.52 -9.07 0.16
N LEU A 44 -16.40 -9.53 0.73
CA LEU A 44 -16.27 -9.95 2.12
C LEU A 44 -16.17 -8.78 3.13
N MET A 45 -15.97 -7.53 2.68
CA MET A 45 -15.84 -6.39 3.60
C MET A 45 -17.13 -5.56 3.64
N THR A 46 -18.07 -5.96 4.49
CA THR A 46 -19.34 -5.24 4.66
C THR A 46 -19.17 -3.85 5.30
N LYS A 47 -18.04 -3.57 5.98
CA LYS A 47 -17.56 -2.22 6.33
C LYS A 47 -16.04 -2.19 6.44
N ASP A 48 -15.37 -1.44 5.58
CA ASP A 48 -13.93 -1.19 5.68
C ASP A 48 -13.66 -0.09 6.73
N VAL A 49 -13.47 -0.51 7.98
CA VAL A 49 -13.15 0.40 9.08
C VAL A 49 -11.83 1.13 8.86
N SER A 50 -10.90 0.53 8.11
CA SER A 50 -9.58 1.09 7.83
C SER A 50 -9.61 2.15 6.74
N ALA A 51 -10.75 2.39 6.08
CA ALA A 51 -10.90 3.47 5.11
C ALA A 51 -11.15 4.85 5.76
N ARG A 52 -11.38 4.89 7.09
CA ARG A 52 -11.64 6.14 7.82
C ARG A 52 -10.51 7.16 7.59
N GLY A 53 -10.89 8.40 7.30
CA GLY A 53 -9.97 9.53 7.14
C GLY A 53 -9.21 9.55 5.82
N LYS A 54 -9.40 8.56 4.93
CA LYS A 54 -8.69 8.46 3.65
C LYS A 54 -9.53 8.98 2.49
N LYS A 55 -8.83 9.46 1.46
CA LYS A 55 -9.37 9.62 0.11
C LYS A 55 -9.15 8.31 -0.67
N SER A 56 -9.92 8.08 -1.72
CA SER A 56 -9.72 6.95 -2.62
C SER A 56 -9.85 7.37 -4.09
N VAL A 57 -9.04 6.73 -4.95
CA VAL A 57 -9.16 6.77 -6.40
C VAL A 57 -9.01 5.35 -6.95
N VAL A 58 -9.80 5.02 -7.96
CA VAL A 58 -9.70 3.72 -8.64
C VAL A 58 -8.74 3.85 -9.82
N LEU A 59 -7.69 3.02 -9.85
CA LEU A 59 -6.77 2.91 -10.98
C LEU A 59 -6.67 1.45 -11.45
N ASN A 60 -6.59 1.26 -12.77
CA ASN A 60 -6.25 -0.03 -13.33
C ASN A 60 -4.74 -0.13 -13.55
N LEU A 61 -4.02 -0.67 -12.56
CA LEU A 61 -2.56 -0.81 -12.63
C LEU A 61 -2.08 -1.94 -13.56
N LYS A 62 -2.96 -2.47 -14.42
CA LYS A 62 -2.59 -3.40 -15.51
C LYS A 62 -2.47 -2.69 -16.85
N ASP A 63 -2.92 -1.44 -16.96
CA ASP A 63 -2.75 -0.62 -18.15
C ASP A 63 -1.69 0.46 -17.94
N ALA A 64 -1.05 0.86 -19.05
CA ALA A 64 0.03 1.84 -19.01
C ALA A 64 -0.46 3.21 -18.49
N GLY A 65 -1.72 3.57 -18.76
CA GLY A 65 -2.29 4.85 -18.33
C GLY A 65 -2.49 4.94 -16.81
N GLY A 66 -2.93 3.86 -16.18
CA GLY A 66 -3.10 3.74 -14.74
C GLY A 66 -1.75 3.70 -14.01
N ILE A 67 -0.77 2.98 -14.56
CA ILE A 67 0.61 2.99 -14.06
C ILE A 67 1.18 4.40 -14.10
N GLU A 68 1.13 5.06 -15.26
CA GLU A 68 1.69 6.41 -15.40
C GLU A 68 0.93 7.45 -14.54
N THR A 69 -0.38 7.28 -14.37
CA THR A 69 -1.16 8.14 -13.45
C THR A 69 -0.69 7.97 -12.01
N LEU A 70 -0.45 6.74 -11.55
CA LEU A 70 0.12 6.50 -10.22
C LEU A 70 1.52 7.11 -10.08
N LEU A 71 2.39 6.95 -11.10
CA LEU A 71 3.75 7.49 -11.06
C LEU A 71 3.74 9.02 -10.96
N ARG A 72 2.83 9.72 -11.65
CA ARG A 72 2.65 11.17 -11.48
C ARG A 72 2.18 11.57 -10.08
N MET A 73 1.33 10.75 -9.45
CA MET A 73 0.96 10.99 -8.05
C MET A 73 2.18 10.83 -7.13
N VAL A 74 3.02 9.83 -7.39
CA VAL A 74 4.25 9.55 -6.62
C VAL A 74 5.26 10.70 -6.68
N GLU A 75 5.32 11.47 -7.77
CA GLU A 75 6.20 12.66 -7.90
C GLU A 75 6.01 13.68 -6.77
N ASN A 76 4.81 13.75 -6.16
CA ASN A 76 4.47 14.71 -5.10
C ASN A 76 4.11 14.04 -3.78
N ALA A 77 4.26 12.72 -3.66
CA ALA A 77 3.97 11.99 -2.43
C ALA A 77 5.21 11.90 -1.53
N ASP A 78 5.00 11.82 -0.22
CA ASP A 78 6.07 11.59 0.75
C ASP A 78 6.27 10.10 1.01
N VAL A 79 5.20 9.32 0.96
CA VAL A 79 5.21 7.88 1.24
C VAL A 79 4.36 7.14 0.21
N ILE A 80 4.82 5.95 -0.19
CA ILE A 80 3.96 4.92 -0.80
C ILE A 80 3.99 3.65 0.04
N ILE A 81 2.80 3.06 0.29
CA ILE A 81 2.63 1.81 1.02
C ILE A 81 2.34 0.68 0.04
N ASP A 82 3.22 -0.31 0.00
CA ASP A 82 3.14 -1.53 -0.81
C ASP A 82 2.75 -2.74 0.07
N PRO A 83 1.51 -3.25 -0.04
CA PRO A 83 1.03 -4.39 0.71
C PRO A 83 1.24 -5.73 -0.02
N PHE A 84 1.86 -5.72 -1.20
CA PHE A 84 1.90 -6.90 -2.05
C PHE A 84 3.05 -7.83 -1.68
N ARG A 85 2.96 -9.08 -2.17
CA ARG A 85 4.08 -10.02 -2.07
C ARG A 85 5.32 -9.46 -2.79
N PRO A 86 6.54 -9.85 -2.36
CA PRO A 86 7.77 -9.37 -2.97
C PRO A 86 7.79 -9.62 -4.49
N GLY A 87 8.16 -8.60 -5.26
CA GLY A 87 8.23 -8.65 -6.72
C GLY A 87 6.95 -8.24 -7.46
N VAL A 88 5.83 -8.02 -6.78
CA VAL A 88 4.57 -7.63 -7.45
C VAL A 88 4.63 -6.21 -7.98
N CYS A 89 5.10 -5.24 -7.19
CA CYS A 89 5.23 -3.85 -7.66
C CYS A 89 6.22 -3.73 -8.83
N GLU A 90 7.32 -4.49 -8.78
CA GLU A 90 8.31 -4.55 -9.86
C GLU A 90 7.69 -5.09 -11.15
N LYS A 91 6.92 -6.18 -11.08
CA LYS A 91 6.19 -6.73 -12.24
C LYS A 91 5.18 -5.76 -12.83
N LEU A 92 4.61 -4.88 -11.99
CA LEU A 92 3.66 -3.84 -12.40
C LEU A 92 4.35 -2.56 -12.89
N GLY A 93 5.68 -2.47 -12.81
CA GLY A 93 6.43 -1.26 -13.20
C GLY A 93 6.32 -0.10 -12.20
N ILE A 94 5.94 -0.38 -10.96
CA ILE A 94 5.75 0.61 -9.88
C ILE A 94 6.60 0.24 -8.65
N GLY A 95 7.70 -0.47 -8.88
CA GLY A 95 8.68 -0.83 -7.85
C GLY A 95 9.46 0.39 -7.33
N PRO A 96 10.23 0.20 -6.26
CA PRO A 96 10.96 1.26 -5.58
C PRO A 96 11.92 1.98 -6.52
N ASP A 97 12.67 1.26 -7.36
CA ASP A 97 13.61 1.89 -8.29
C ASP A 97 12.91 2.85 -9.25
N VAL A 98 11.76 2.45 -9.80
CA VAL A 98 10.98 3.30 -10.72
C VAL A 98 10.39 4.50 -9.97
N CYS A 99 9.83 4.28 -8.79
CA CYS A 99 9.25 5.35 -7.97
C CYS A 99 10.31 6.34 -7.48
N LEU A 100 11.48 5.87 -7.05
CA LEU A 100 12.58 6.71 -6.57
C LEU A 100 13.27 7.48 -7.70
N GLN A 101 13.26 6.95 -8.92
CA GLN A 101 13.69 7.73 -10.09
C GLN A 101 12.78 8.93 -10.36
N ARG A 102 11.47 8.79 -10.12
CA ARG A 102 10.51 9.90 -10.23
C ARG A 102 10.59 10.86 -9.04
N ASN A 103 10.77 10.31 -7.84
CA ASN A 103 10.84 11.08 -6.60
C ASN A 103 11.92 10.51 -5.65
N PRO A 104 13.14 11.06 -5.67
CA PRO A 104 14.24 10.60 -4.83
C PRO A 104 14.04 10.79 -3.32
N LYS A 105 13.03 11.57 -2.90
CA LYS A 105 12.72 11.82 -1.47
C LYS A 105 11.66 10.86 -0.92
N LEU A 106 11.03 10.07 -1.79
CA LEU A 106 9.93 9.17 -1.44
C LEU A 106 10.39 8.10 -0.43
N VAL A 107 9.56 7.86 0.58
CA VAL A 107 9.67 6.66 1.41
C VAL A 107 8.83 5.54 0.79
N PHE A 108 9.49 4.48 0.31
CA PHE A 108 8.81 3.29 -0.22
C PHE A 108 8.67 2.24 0.90
N ALA A 109 7.49 2.17 1.52
CA ALA A 109 7.22 1.29 2.65
C ALA A 109 6.60 -0.02 2.20
N ARG A 110 7.29 -1.15 2.44
CA ARG A 110 6.80 -2.50 2.11
C ARG A 110 6.24 -3.20 3.34
N MET A 111 5.06 -3.79 3.19
CA MET A 111 4.38 -4.54 4.22
C MET A 111 4.04 -5.94 3.72
N THR A 112 4.94 -6.89 4.00
CA THR A 112 4.84 -8.29 3.57
C THR A 112 4.70 -9.23 4.74
N GLY A 113 4.01 -10.36 4.53
CA GLY A 113 3.75 -11.31 5.61
C GLY A 113 5.00 -11.99 6.19
N TRP A 114 5.96 -12.36 5.35
CA TRP A 114 7.16 -13.11 5.77
C TRP A 114 8.47 -12.38 5.44
N GLY A 115 8.41 -11.06 5.22
CA GLY A 115 9.55 -10.26 4.77
C GLY A 115 9.78 -10.32 3.25
N GLN A 116 10.82 -9.61 2.80
CA GLN A 116 11.22 -9.52 1.39
C GLN A 116 12.06 -10.71 0.93
N GLU A 117 12.69 -11.41 1.88
CA GLU A 117 13.70 -12.44 1.65
C GLU A 117 13.41 -13.68 2.51
N GLY A 118 14.08 -14.79 2.19
CA GLY A 118 13.96 -16.03 2.92
C GLY A 118 12.92 -17.01 2.34
N PRO A 119 12.83 -18.22 2.93
CA PRO A 119 12.10 -19.34 2.33
C PRO A 119 10.59 -19.13 2.25
N LEU A 120 10.03 -18.27 3.10
CA LEU A 120 8.60 -17.97 3.16
C LEU A 120 8.22 -16.67 2.44
N ALA A 121 9.16 -15.90 1.88
CA ALA A 121 8.90 -14.59 1.29
C ALA A 121 7.81 -14.60 0.20
N GLN A 122 7.74 -15.69 -0.57
CA GLN A 122 6.74 -15.87 -1.63
C GLN A 122 5.45 -16.57 -1.16
N ALA A 123 5.42 -17.07 0.08
CA ALA A 123 4.25 -17.72 0.66
C ALA A 123 3.16 -16.68 0.99
N ALA A 124 1.91 -17.12 1.02
CA ALA A 124 0.84 -16.30 1.58
C ALA A 124 1.05 -16.16 3.09
N GLY A 125 0.94 -14.92 3.58
CA GLY A 125 0.98 -14.62 5.01
C GLY A 125 -0.36 -14.05 5.44
N HIS A 126 -1.02 -14.75 6.36
CA HIS A 126 -2.20 -14.27 7.06
C HIS A 126 -2.00 -14.48 8.55
N ASP A 127 -2.76 -13.74 9.35
CA ASP A 127 -2.69 -13.78 10.81
C ASP A 127 -2.68 -15.22 11.38
N ILE A 128 -3.58 -16.07 10.88
CA ILE A 128 -3.67 -17.49 11.28
C ILE A 128 -2.39 -18.29 10.99
N ASN A 129 -1.64 -17.95 9.93
CA ASN A 129 -0.38 -18.62 9.61
C ASN A 129 0.73 -18.19 10.58
N TYR A 130 0.74 -16.92 11.01
CA TYR A 130 1.74 -16.41 11.95
C TYR A 130 1.57 -17.09 13.30
N ILE A 131 0.37 -17.03 13.88
CA ILE A 131 0.10 -17.60 15.21
C ILE A 131 0.35 -19.10 15.27
N ALA A 132 -0.04 -19.84 14.21
CA ALA A 132 0.13 -21.29 14.15
C ALA A 132 1.61 -21.71 14.16
N ILE A 133 2.49 -20.91 13.56
CA ILE A 133 3.93 -21.19 13.50
C ILE A 133 4.64 -20.68 14.75
N THR A 134 4.17 -19.59 15.37
CA THR A 134 4.80 -19.02 16.57
C THR A 134 4.31 -19.62 17.88
N GLY A 135 3.31 -20.52 17.84
CA GLY A 135 2.80 -21.23 19.03
C GLY A 135 1.90 -20.38 19.93
N ALA A 136 1.20 -19.41 19.34
CA ALA A 136 0.22 -18.55 20.03
C ALA A 136 -1.20 -19.14 19.98
#